data_AF-A0A538ATJ9-F1
#
_entry.id   AF-A0A538ATJ9-F1
#
_cell.length_a   1.000
_cell.length_b   1.000
_cell.length_c   1.000
_cell.angle_alpha   90.00
_cell.angle_beta   90.00
_cell.angle_gamma   90.00
#
_symmetry.space_group_name_H-M   'P 1'
#
loop_
_entity.id
_entity.type
_entity.pdbx_description
1 polymer ?
#
loop_
_entity_poly.entity_id
_entity_poly.type
_entity_poly.pdbx_seq_one_letter_code
_entity_poly.pdbx_strand_id
1 'polypeptide(L)'
;MSTYPGNAMPAFPIGWSVIDEEKGWVICQVWNRMEDPGDGSTHQAYNVTILKYAGDGRWSYEEDIYNPAHFASMIEEWERRKAELTGS
;
A
#
# COMPACT_ATOMS: atom_id res chain seq x y z
N MET A 1 4.35 8.56 2.95
CA MET A 1 5.18 7.52 3.60
C MET A 1 6.66 7.90 3.53
N SER A 2 7.11 8.89 4.32
CA SER A 2 8.50 9.39 4.28
C SER A 2 9.37 8.92 5.45
N THR A 3 8.74 8.38 6.49
CA THR A 3 9.41 7.88 7.70
C THR A 3 9.33 6.36 7.74
N TYR A 4 10.33 5.75 8.37
CA TYR A 4 10.34 4.32 8.63
C TYR A 4 9.16 3.91 9.54
N PRO A 5 8.52 2.74 9.29
CA PRO A 5 8.82 1.75 8.24
C PRO A 5 8.21 2.07 6.87
N GLY A 6 7.39 3.12 6.74
CA GLY A 6 6.72 3.46 5.48
C GLY A 6 7.67 3.82 4.33
N ASN A 7 8.86 4.34 4.61
CA ASN A 7 9.86 4.61 3.56
C ASN A 7 10.46 3.32 2.93
N ALA A 8 10.22 2.15 3.53
CA ALA A 8 10.59 0.85 3.00
C ALA A 8 9.48 0.19 2.16
N MET A 9 8.43 0.95 1.79
CA MET A 9 7.35 0.51 0.88
C MET A 9 7.50 1.16 -0.50
N PRO A 10 8.33 0.61 -1.42
CA PRO A 10 8.64 1.27 -2.68
C PRO A 10 7.54 1.15 -3.74
N ALA A 11 6.57 0.24 -3.58
CA ALA A 11 5.61 -0.07 -4.62
C ALA A 11 4.17 -0.13 -4.10
N PHE A 12 3.26 0.44 -4.90
CA PHE A 12 1.81 0.47 -4.64
C PHE A 12 0.99 -0.21 -5.76
N PRO A 13 1.11 -1.53 -5.99
CA PRO A 13 0.38 -2.21 -7.04
C PRO A 13 -1.15 -2.11 -6.87
N ILE A 14 -1.85 -1.82 -7.97
CA ILE A 14 -3.32 -1.84 -8.00
C ILE A 14 -3.78 -3.26 -8.27
N GLY A 15 -4.57 -3.84 -7.35
CA GLY A 15 -5.16 -5.16 -7.52
C GLY A 15 -6.40 -5.12 -8.42
N TRP A 16 -7.33 -4.23 -8.10
CA TRP A 16 -8.52 -3.96 -8.87
C TRP A 16 -8.95 -2.51 -8.70
N SER A 17 -9.78 -2.02 -9.60
CA SER A 17 -10.38 -0.70 -9.53
C SER A 17 -11.82 -0.70 -10.05
N VAL A 18 -12.64 0.18 -9.51
CA VAL A 18 -13.99 0.52 -9.96
C VAL A 18 -14.01 2.02 -10.26
N ILE A 19 -14.58 2.39 -11.40
CA ILE A 19 -14.75 3.79 -11.82
C ILE A 19 -16.25 4.09 -11.85
N ASP A 20 -16.66 5.10 -11.09
CA ASP A 20 -18.03 5.65 -11.11
C ASP A 20 -17.97 6.99 -11.83
N GLU A 21 -18.29 7.00 -13.12
CA GLU A 21 -18.21 8.20 -13.97
C GLU A 21 -19.27 9.25 -13.59
N GLU A 22 -20.44 8.82 -13.11
CA GLU A 22 -21.53 9.72 -12.73
C GLU A 22 -21.15 10.54 -11.50
N LYS A 23 -20.54 9.91 -10.48
CA LYS A 23 -20.03 10.61 -9.30
C LYS A 23 -18.64 11.22 -9.50
N GLY A 24 -17.92 10.79 -10.54
CA GLY A 24 -16.52 11.14 -10.77
C GLY A 24 -15.58 10.51 -9.74
N TRP A 25 -15.81 9.26 -9.33
CA TRP A 25 -15.03 8.59 -8.29
C TRP A 25 -14.22 7.42 -8.86
N VAL A 26 -13.06 7.16 -8.26
CA VAL A 26 -12.28 5.94 -8.49
C VAL A 26 -12.07 5.26 -7.15
N ILE A 27 -12.40 3.97 -7.08
CA ILE A 27 -12.20 3.14 -5.89
C ILE A 27 -11.26 2.02 -6.29
N CYS A 28 -10.16 1.83 -5.56
CA CYS A 28 -9.20 0.78 -5.90
C CYS A 28 -8.64 0.07 -4.67
N GLN A 29 -8.27 -1.19 -4.85
CA GLN A 29 -7.42 -1.91 -3.91
C GLN A 29 -5.97 -1.60 -4.22
N VAL A 30 -5.26 -1.04 -3.24
CA VAL A 30 -3.84 -0.68 -3.34
C VAL A 30 -3.04 -1.57 -2.40
N TRP A 31 -2.12 -2.36 -2.95
CA TRP A 31 -1.16 -3.12 -2.15
C TRP A 31 -0.04 -2.19 -1.67
N ASN A 32 0.27 -2.20 -0.38
CA ASN A 32 1.45 -1.55 0.19
C ASN A 32 2.51 -2.62 0.34
N ARG A 33 3.45 -2.65 -0.61
CA ARG A 33 4.47 -3.69 -0.69
C ARG A 33 5.77 -3.21 -0.10
N MET A 34 6.30 -3.96 0.86
CA MET A 34 7.65 -3.75 1.41
C MET A 34 8.71 -4.07 0.35
N GLU A 35 9.88 -3.46 0.47
CA GLU A 35 11.06 -3.90 -0.27
C GLU A 35 11.35 -5.39 -0.01
N ASP A 36 11.97 -6.06 -0.98
CA ASP A 36 12.43 -7.44 -0.80
C ASP A 36 13.44 -7.49 0.36
N PRO A 37 13.22 -8.32 1.41
CA PRO A 37 14.16 -8.43 2.51
C PRO A 37 15.50 -9.09 2.11
N GLY A 38 15.62 -9.59 0.88
CA GLY A 38 16.85 -10.15 0.28
C GLY A 38 16.73 -11.61 -0.14
N ASP A 39 15.53 -12.19 -0.10
CA ASP A 39 15.28 -13.60 -0.39
C ASP A 39 14.15 -13.84 -1.41
N GLY A 40 13.63 -12.79 -2.03
CA GLY A 40 12.55 -12.86 -3.00
C GLY A 40 11.16 -13.01 -2.37
N SER A 41 11.04 -13.04 -1.04
CA SER A 41 9.73 -13.08 -0.38
C SER A 41 8.99 -11.74 -0.53
N THR A 42 7.67 -11.80 -0.70
CA THR A 42 6.82 -10.60 -0.82
C THR A 42 6.04 -10.40 0.46
N HIS A 43 6.18 -9.21 1.05
CA HIS A 43 5.43 -8.78 2.23
C HIS A 43 4.58 -7.58 1.83
N GLN A 44 3.25 -7.72 1.92
CA GLN A 44 2.33 -6.67 1.51
C GLN A 44 0.98 -6.76 2.23
N ALA A 45 0.38 -5.61 2.51
CA ALA A 45 -0.99 -5.47 3.01
C ALA A 45 -1.73 -4.45 2.15
N TYR A 46 -3.03 -4.61 1.94
CA TYR A 46 -3.78 -3.68 1.10
C TYR A 46 -4.58 -2.67 1.91
N ASN A 47 -4.80 -1.51 1.31
CA ASN A 47 -5.86 -0.57 1.65
C ASN A 47 -6.85 -0.47 0.48
N VAL A 48 -8.03 0.07 0.77
CA VAL A 48 -8.96 0.54 -0.26
C VAL A 48 -8.82 2.06 -0.32
N THR A 49 -8.50 2.59 -1.49
CA THR A 49 -8.42 4.03 -1.74
C THR A 49 -9.67 4.51 -2.46
N ILE A 50 -10.22 5.64 -2.03
CA ILE A 50 -11.30 6.36 -2.70
C ILE A 50 -10.75 7.70 -3.17
N LEU A 51 -10.76 7.92 -4.48
CA LEU A 51 -10.37 9.18 -5.13
C LEU A 51 -11.61 9.87 -5.71
N LYS A 52 -11.69 11.21 -5.58
CA LYS A 52 -12.74 12.01 -6.24
C LYS A 52 -12.11 12.95 -7.25
N TYR A 53 -12.58 12.86 -8.49
CA TYR A 53 -12.09 13.66 -9.60
C TYR A 53 -12.61 15.10 -9.52
N ALA A 54 -11.73 16.06 -9.81
CA ALA A 54 -12.03 17.49 -9.76
C ALA A 54 -12.22 18.11 -11.16
N GLY A 55 -12.08 17.33 -12.23
CA GLY A 55 -11.88 17.87 -13.58
C GLY A 55 -10.41 18.12 -13.90
N ASP A 56 -10.10 18.38 -15.17
CA ASP A 56 -8.77 18.79 -15.67
C ASP A 56 -7.59 17.91 -15.23
N GLY A 57 -7.80 16.60 -15.11
CA GLY A 57 -6.76 15.65 -14.67
C GLY A 57 -6.39 15.78 -13.19
N ARG A 58 -7.21 16.45 -12.37
CA ARG A 58 -6.94 16.72 -10.95
C ARG A 58 -7.85 15.92 -10.03
N TRP A 59 -7.36 15.61 -8.85
CA TRP A 59 -8.13 15.01 -7.77
C TRP A 59 -8.50 16.09 -6.74
N SER A 60 -9.72 16.01 -6.19
CA SER A 60 -10.18 16.89 -5.10
C SER A 60 -10.14 16.20 -3.74
N TYR A 61 -10.01 14.87 -3.72
CA TYR A 61 -10.09 14.07 -2.51
C TYR A 61 -9.40 12.73 -2.69
N GLU A 62 -8.80 12.27 -1.59
CA GLU A 62 -8.23 10.93 -1.41
C GLU A 62 -8.53 10.48 0.02
N GLU A 63 -8.99 9.24 0.17
CA GLU A 63 -9.15 8.57 1.47
C GLU A 63 -8.68 7.12 1.36
N ASP A 64 -7.88 6.70 2.34
CA ASP A 64 -7.36 5.34 2.45
C ASP A 64 -7.97 4.65 3.67
N ILE A 65 -8.66 3.54 3.42
CA ILE A 65 -9.21 2.67 4.46
C ILE A 65 -8.39 1.38 4.51
N TYR A 66 -7.82 1.08 5.68
CA TYR A 66 -6.97 -0.10 5.88
C TYR A 66 -7.20 -0.73 7.24
N ASN A 67 -6.74 -1.97 7.40
CA ASN A 67 -6.72 -2.66 8.70
C ASN A 67 -5.35 -2.47 9.36
N PRO A 68 -5.23 -1.69 10.46
CA PRO A 68 -3.95 -1.46 11.12
C PRO A 68 -3.30 -2.73 11.65
N ALA A 69 -4.10 -3.72 12.09
CA ALA A 69 -3.58 -4.98 12.60
C ALA A 69 -2.88 -5.80 11.50
N HIS A 70 -3.44 -5.82 10.27
CA HIS A 70 -2.81 -6.50 9.15
C HIS A 70 -1.49 -5.83 8.75
N PHE A 71 -1.44 -4.50 8.77
CA PHE A 71 -0.21 -3.76 8.50
C PHE A 71 0.85 -4.01 9.59
N ALA A 72 0.46 -4.01 10.87
CA ALA A 72 1.37 -4.32 11.97
C ALA A 72 1.97 -5.72 11.81
N SER A 73 1.15 -6.74 11.58
CA SER A 73 1.64 -8.11 11.37
C SER A 73 2.56 -8.22 10.16
N MET A 74 2.19 -7.60 9.03
CA MET A 74 3.03 -7.60 7.82
C MET A 74 4.40 -6.94 8.05
N ILE A 75 4.43 -5.81 8.78
CA ILE A 75 5.69 -5.11 9.12
C ILE A 75 6.53 -5.97 10.07
N GLU A 76 5.94 -6.57 11.10
CA GLU A 76 6.64 -7.45 12.05
C GLU A 76 7.24 -8.69 11.35
N GLU A 77 6.51 -9.29 10.41
CA GLU A 77 6.98 -10.43 9.63
C GLU A 77 8.13 -10.05 8.71
N TRP A 78 8.02 -8.91 8.03
CA TRP A 78 9.07 -8.39 7.16
C TRP A 78 10.35 -8.05 7.93
N GLU A 79 10.23 -7.34 9.06
CA GLU A 79 11.35 -6.98 9.93
C GLU A 79 12.07 -8.22 10.47
N ARG A 80 11.30 -9.19 10.98
CA ARG A 80 11.87 -10.46 11.44
C ARG A 80 12.64 -11.15 10.32
N ARG A 81 12.08 -11.19 9.11
CA ARG A 81 12.73 -11.85 7.98
C ARG A 81 14.01 -11.15 7.56
N LYS A 82 14.00 -9.82 7.52
CA LYS A 82 15.19 -9.00 7.24
C LYS A 82 16.29 -9.24 8.29
N ALA A 83 15.93 -9.27 9.57
CA ALA A 83 16.87 -9.56 10.65
C ALA A 83 17.52 -10.95 10.52
N GLU A 84 16.73 -11.99 10.22
CA GLU A 84 17.23 -13.36 9.99
C GLU A 84 18.25 -13.43 8.84
N LEU A 85 18.02 -12.69 7.75
CA LEU A 85 18.90 -12.68 6.57
C LEU A 85 20.19 -11.88 6.80
N THR A 86 20.13 -10.81 7.59
CA THR A 86 21.32 -9.99 7.92
C THR A 86 22.19 -10.60 9.03
N GLY A 87 21.63 -11.47 9.86
CA GLY A 87 22.33 -12.18 10.93
C GLY A 87 22.99 -13.50 10.49
N SER A 88 22.81 -13.92 9.24
CA SER A 88 23.45 -15.09 8.62
C SER A 88 24.68 -14.72 7.81
#